data_AF-U7PLM3-F1
#
_entry.id   AF-U7PLM3-F1
#
_cell.length_a   1.000
_cell.length_b   1.000
_cell.length_c   1.000
_cell.angle_alpha   90.00
_cell.angle_beta   90.00
_cell.angle_gamma   90.00
#
_symmetry.space_group_name_H-M   'P 1'
#
loop_
_entity.id
_entity.type
_entity.pdbx_description
1 polymer ?
#
loop_
_entity_poly.entity_id
_entity_poly.type
_entity_poly.pdbx_seq_one_letter_code
_entity_poly.pdbx_strand_id
1 'polypeptide(L)'
;MHSGFNQKGAMLSSTIAESWLNIPSGSDFSLINIPFGIVTYSGASTPRVAVAVGDQALDLVVFSEYDGFSGLPDIQPYLHVFDESTLNSFAALGRPLHKIVRSYLHDVFVKDGPFRERLQDNAHLRSACLVPLASVRNHLPMQIGDYTDFYVGKHHAFNVGVLFRGPANALQPNYTHLPVGYHGRASSVVVSGTPVRRPWGQILDADKKTPIYRPSKRLDIELELGAFVCKPNRLGAPVPLVKAESHLFGYVLLNDWSARDIQAWEYVPLGPFNAKNFASTISAWVVLADALEPFRTDGIENTSELQAYLKPADGSAKPVFDINLEVDLQPSGFNSPFIGAVVLLGLSLLGTALADKSAGCGKDPTMTNKQYTMTVNGKQREYIMKLPDHYDKNRPYRLIFTWHPRGGSATKIVQGEDIHHGGALPYYGLPPLANNSAIFVVPNGLNNGWANSGGEDLTFFDQMVKAVEADLCVDTTLRFSTGFSYGAAMSYAIACARPQVVRAVAILSGAQLSGCSGGTDPVPYYGQHGTSDSVLQTSMGRSLRDHFVKNNGCTPVSPEPMPNNGKDTQLLG
;
A
#
# COMPACT_ATOMS: atom_id res chain seq x y z
N MET A 1 -28.90 23.16 -36.61
CA MET A 1 -28.49 23.90 -35.41
C MET A 1 -28.70 23.01 -34.20
N HIS A 2 -27.68 22.30 -33.74
CA HIS A 2 -27.52 21.74 -32.38
C HIS A 2 -26.12 21.11 -32.36
N SER A 3 -25.13 21.98 -32.16
CA SER A 3 -23.76 21.61 -31.81
C SER A 3 -23.64 21.70 -30.28
N GLY A 4 -23.48 20.56 -29.62
CA GLY A 4 -23.28 20.47 -28.18
C GLY A 4 -22.16 19.48 -27.89
N PHE A 5 -21.00 20.04 -27.58
CA PHE A 5 -19.75 19.39 -27.21
C PHE A 5 -19.94 18.18 -26.27
N ASN A 6 -19.37 17.04 -26.67
CA ASN A 6 -19.02 15.96 -25.75
C ASN A 6 -17.51 15.70 -25.89
N GLN A 7 -16.70 16.62 -25.33
CA GLN A 7 -15.30 16.36 -25.02
C GLN A 7 -15.24 15.73 -23.62
N LYS A 8 -15.49 14.43 -23.53
CA LYS A 8 -15.14 13.58 -22.39
C LYS A 8 -14.26 12.46 -22.93
N GLY A 9 -12.95 12.53 -22.67
CA GLY A 9 -12.01 11.46 -23.03
C GLY A 9 -10.63 11.89 -23.53
N ALA A 10 -10.24 13.17 -23.42
CA ALA A 10 -8.88 13.59 -23.73
C ALA A 10 -8.02 13.62 -22.45
N MET A 11 -6.85 12.96 -22.51
CA MET A 11 -5.74 12.89 -21.54
C MET A 11 -5.78 11.78 -20.47
N LEU A 12 -5.44 10.56 -20.88
CA LEU A 12 -4.54 9.65 -20.13
C LEU A 12 -3.64 8.88 -21.12
N SER A 13 -3.03 9.62 -22.07
CA SER A 13 -2.02 9.14 -23.01
C SER A 13 -0.83 10.12 -23.07
N SER A 14 -0.44 10.68 -21.92
CA SER A 14 0.88 11.29 -21.80
C SER A 14 1.88 10.17 -21.53
N THR A 15 2.80 9.96 -22.47
CA THR A 15 4.06 9.24 -22.24
C THR A 15 4.58 9.62 -20.85
N ILE A 16 4.75 8.64 -19.95
CA ILE A 16 5.32 8.88 -18.62
C ILE A 16 6.68 9.54 -18.85
N ALA A 17 6.82 10.80 -18.43
CA ALA A 17 8.06 11.53 -18.62
C ALA A 17 9.20 10.77 -17.94
N GLU A 18 10.30 10.55 -18.67
CA GLU A 18 11.50 9.91 -18.12
C GLU A 18 12.28 10.95 -17.32
N SER A 19 12.82 10.58 -16.15
CA SER A 19 13.75 11.46 -15.41
C SER A 19 15.18 11.24 -15.88
N TRP A 20 16.00 12.30 -15.88
CA TRP A 20 17.45 12.14 -16.04
C TRP A 20 18.11 11.60 -14.75
N LEU A 21 17.43 11.73 -13.61
CA LEU A 21 17.82 11.08 -12.37
C LEU A 21 17.33 9.62 -12.40
N ASN A 22 18.15 8.67 -11.97
CA ASN A 22 17.72 7.28 -11.88
C ASN A 22 16.69 7.12 -10.75
N ILE A 23 15.41 6.98 -11.12
CA ILE A 23 14.32 6.73 -10.17
C ILE A 23 13.98 5.23 -10.22
N PRO A 24 14.21 4.46 -9.14
CA PRO A 24 13.87 3.05 -9.10
C PRO A 24 12.38 2.80 -9.41
N SER A 25 12.08 1.74 -10.15
CA SER A 25 10.70 1.29 -10.35
C SER A 25 10.08 0.93 -9.00
N GLY A 26 8.91 1.50 -8.69
CA GLY A 26 8.27 1.35 -7.38
C GLY A 26 8.74 2.32 -6.30
N SER A 27 9.61 3.28 -6.62
CA SER A 27 9.95 4.37 -5.69
C SER A 27 8.70 5.21 -5.36
N ASP A 28 8.46 5.45 -4.06
CA ASP A 28 7.45 6.40 -3.59
C ASP A 28 7.70 7.82 -4.11
N PHE A 29 8.95 8.16 -4.41
CA PHE A 29 9.40 9.49 -4.81
C PHE A 29 9.53 9.63 -6.33
N SER A 30 8.51 9.18 -7.06
CA SER A 30 8.43 9.35 -8.52
C SER A 30 8.32 10.83 -8.94
N LEU A 31 8.51 11.11 -10.24
CA LEU A 31 8.25 12.44 -10.81
C LEU A 31 6.81 12.92 -10.59
N ILE A 32 5.86 11.99 -10.46
CA ILE A 32 4.46 12.34 -10.17
C ILE A 32 4.29 12.77 -8.70
N ASN A 33 5.18 12.42 -7.78
CA ASN A 33 5.03 12.75 -6.35
C ASN A 33 5.72 14.06 -5.95
N ILE A 34 7.06 14.10 -5.94
CA ILE A 34 7.88 15.24 -5.48
C ILE A 34 7.35 15.86 -4.17
N PRO A 35 7.31 15.10 -3.05
CA PRO A 35 6.80 15.59 -1.79
C PRO A 35 7.82 16.51 -1.10
N PHE A 36 7.32 17.40 -0.24
CA PHE A 36 8.13 18.39 0.48
C PHE A 36 8.40 17.94 1.90
N GLY A 37 9.60 18.23 2.42
CA GLY A 37 9.99 17.85 3.77
C GLY A 37 11.00 18.82 4.36
N ILE A 38 11.30 18.62 5.64
CA ILE A 38 12.33 19.36 6.36
C ILE A 38 13.43 18.39 6.75
N VAL A 39 14.66 18.70 6.36
CA VAL A 39 15.81 17.80 6.54
C VAL A 39 17.02 18.52 7.13
N THR A 40 17.90 17.74 7.76
CA THR A 40 19.30 18.09 8.04
C THR A 40 20.21 17.00 7.51
N TYR A 41 21.44 17.32 7.18
CA TYR A 41 22.46 16.36 6.74
C TYR A 41 23.86 16.91 7.05
N SER A 42 24.93 16.19 6.69
CA SER A 42 26.30 16.58 7.03
C SER A 42 26.71 17.97 6.50
N GLY A 43 26.18 18.39 5.35
CA GLY A 43 26.40 19.72 4.76
C GLY A 43 25.46 20.81 5.28
N ALA A 44 24.48 20.47 6.12
CA ALA A 44 23.43 21.36 6.58
C ALA A 44 23.00 21.03 8.03
N SER A 45 23.58 21.72 8.99
CA SER A 45 23.31 21.51 10.42
C SER A 45 21.96 22.10 10.89
N THR A 46 21.37 23.01 10.11
CA THR A 46 20.06 23.61 10.39
C THR A 46 18.96 22.97 9.54
N PRO A 47 17.76 22.70 10.11
CA PRO A 47 16.62 22.20 9.36
C PRO A 47 16.24 23.15 8.24
N ARG A 48 15.97 22.59 7.06
CA ARG A 48 15.66 23.36 5.85
C ARG A 48 14.75 22.59 4.89
N VAL A 49 14.13 23.32 3.98
CA VAL A 49 13.18 22.74 3.01
C VAL A 49 13.90 21.91 1.96
N ALA A 50 13.37 20.72 1.71
CA ALA A 50 13.79 19.84 0.61
C ALA A 50 12.60 19.22 -0.11
N VAL A 51 12.84 18.68 -1.29
CA VAL A 51 11.92 17.73 -1.95
C VAL A 51 12.58 16.38 -2.16
N ALA A 52 11.82 15.29 -2.11
CA ALA A 52 12.31 13.94 -2.40
C ALA A 52 12.03 13.53 -3.85
N VAL A 53 13.04 13.01 -4.55
CA VAL A 53 12.92 12.46 -5.91
C VAL A 53 13.87 11.26 -6.06
N GLY A 54 13.31 10.08 -6.37
CA GLY A 54 14.07 8.83 -6.43
C GLY A 54 14.71 8.48 -5.10
N ASP A 55 16.04 8.36 -5.08
CA ASP A 55 16.85 8.12 -3.88
C ASP A 55 17.56 9.40 -3.37
N GLN A 56 17.16 10.58 -3.88
CA GLN A 56 17.74 11.87 -3.55
C GLN A 56 16.75 12.81 -2.87
N ALA A 57 17.28 13.67 -2.02
CA ALA A 57 16.64 14.89 -1.56
C ALA A 57 17.30 16.08 -2.26
N LEU A 58 16.50 16.96 -2.85
CA LEU A 58 16.94 18.25 -3.36
C LEU A 58 16.80 19.30 -2.26
N ASP A 59 17.92 19.82 -1.77
CA ASP A 59 17.96 20.97 -0.86
C ASP A 59 17.49 22.23 -1.60
N LEU A 60 16.32 22.77 -1.23
CA LEU A 60 15.74 23.93 -1.89
C LEU A 60 16.41 25.25 -1.50
N VAL A 61 17.13 25.31 -0.38
CA VAL A 61 17.94 26.48 0.00
C VAL A 61 19.10 26.59 -0.96
N VAL A 62 19.90 25.53 -1.08
CA VAL A 62 21.06 25.52 -2.00
C VAL A 62 20.59 25.66 -3.44
N PHE A 63 19.50 24.99 -3.83
CA PHE A 63 18.95 25.15 -5.17
C PHE A 63 18.54 26.61 -5.44
N SER A 64 17.94 27.29 -4.47
CA SER A 64 17.58 28.71 -4.59
C SER A 64 18.80 29.64 -4.65
N GLU A 65 19.80 29.42 -3.80
CA GLU A 65 21.03 30.24 -3.74
C GLU A 65 21.83 30.23 -5.05
N TYR A 66 21.73 29.14 -5.82
CA TYR A 66 22.42 28.95 -7.10
C TYR A 66 21.50 29.22 -8.32
N ASP A 67 20.54 30.13 -8.19
CA ASP A 67 19.60 30.53 -9.25
C ASP A 67 18.74 29.38 -9.82
N GLY A 68 18.55 28.30 -9.05
CA GLY A 68 17.79 27.13 -9.45
C GLY A 68 16.33 27.44 -9.77
N PHE A 69 15.74 28.50 -9.20
CA PHE A 69 14.37 28.95 -9.49
C PHE A 69 14.27 30.05 -10.54
N SER A 70 15.35 30.43 -11.22
CA SER A 70 15.31 31.50 -12.23
C SER A 70 14.42 31.20 -13.44
N GLY A 71 14.08 29.92 -13.68
CA GLY A 71 13.07 29.51 -14.66
C GLY A 71 11.62 29.69 -14.21
N LEU A 72 11.37 30.12 -12.96
CA LEU A 72 10.04 30.30 -12.38
C LEU A 72 9.89 31.72 -11.77
N PRO A 73 9.56 32.75 -12.57
CA PRO A 73 9.45 34.13 -12.10
C PRO A 73 8.44 34.33 -10.94
N ASP A 74 7.35 33.56 -10.92
CA ASP A 74 6.27 33.72 -9.93
C ASP A 74 6.71 33.45 -8.49
N ILE A 75 7.72 32.60 -8.27
CA ILE A 75 8.22 32.28 -6.92
C ILE A 75 9.37 33.20 -6.48
N GLN A 76 9.97 33.96 -7.40
CA GLN A 76 11.14 34.81 -7.11
C GLN A 76 10.96 35.76 -5.91
N PRO A 77 9.80 36.43 -5.73
CA PRO A 77 9.60 37.29 -4.56
C PRO A 77 9.52 36.54 -3.22
N TYR A 78 9.36 35.22 -3.26
CA TYR A 78 9.06 34.37 -2.11
C TYR A 78 10.14 33.32 -1.83
N LEU A 79 11.31 33.36 -2.47
CA LEU A 79 12.36 32.35 -2.28
C LEU A 79 12.79 32.14 -0.83
N HIS A 80 12.67 33.18 0.01
CA HIS A 80 12.95 33.12 1.44
C HIS A 80 12.16 32.03 2.18
N VAL A 81 11.00 31.59 1.67
CA VAL A 81 10.21 30.52 2.32
C VAL A 81 10.92 29.16 2.32
N PHE A 82 11.94 28.97 1.46
CA PHE A 82 12.71 27.73 1.41
C PHE A 82 13.85 27.68 2.44
N ASP A 83 14.26 28.83 2.99
CA ASP A 83 15.26 28.96 4.06
C ASP A 83 14.64 28.87 5.48
N GLU A 84 13.38 28.44 5.54
CA GLU A 84 12.66 28.26 6.79
C GLU A 84 12.89 26.85 7.37
N SER A 85 12.85 26.76 8.70
CA SER A 85 12.97 25.48 9.42
C SER A 85 11.70 24.62 9.37
N THR A 86 10.61 25.13 8.75
CA THR A 86 9.32 24.45 8.58
C THR A 86 8.65 24.87 7.28
N LEU A 87 7.70 24.07 6.77
CA LEU A 87 6.95 24.37 5.55
C LEU A 87 5.85 25.43 5.74
N ASN A 88 5.69 26.02 6.93
CA ASN A 88 4.58 26.93 7.24
C ASN A 88 4.52 28.15 6.30
N SER A 89 5.65 28.82 6.06
CA SER A 89 5.71 29.99 5.18
C SER A 89 5.41 29.62 3.72
N PHE A 90 5.93 28.49 3.24
CA PHE A 90 5.62 28.00 1.89
C PHE A 90 4.14 27.62 1.76
N ALA A 91 3.59 26.90 2.74
CA ALA A 91 2.17 26.56 2.76
C ALA A 91 1.30 27.82 2.72
N ALA A 92 1.64 28.87 3.47
CA ALA A 92 0.88 30.12 3.51
C ALA A 92 0.77 30.85 2.14
N LEU A 93 1.65 30.55 1.18
CA LEU A 93 1.56 31.08 -0.19
C LEU A 93 0.32 30.58 -0.96
N GLY A 94 -0.26 29.46 -0.53
CA GLY A 94 -1.49 28.90 -1.07
C GLY A 94 -1.32 28.02 -2.31
N ARG A 95 -2.33 27.16 -2.53
CA ARG A 95 -2.31 26.07 -3.51
C ARG A 95 -1.91 26.47 -4.94
N PRO A 96 -2.30 27.65 -5.50
CA PRO A 96 -1.83 28.06 -6.81
C PRO A 96 -0.30 28.15 -6.93
N LEU A 97 0.38 28.70 -5.92
CA LEU A 97 1.85 28.78 -5.90
C LEU A 97 2.48 27.40 -5.66
N HIS A 98 1.87 26.56 -4.83
CA HIS A 98 2.35 25.18 -4.63
C HIS A 98 2.34 24.39 -5.93
N LYS A 99 1.27 24.51 -6.71
CA LYS A 99 1.10 23.82 -7.98
C LYS A 99 2.18 24.21 -8.99
N ILE A 100 2.44 25.51 -9.18
CA ILE A 100 3.44 25.96 -10.15
C ILE A 100 4.87 25.59 -9.72
N VAL A 101 5.18 25.65 -8.41
CA VAL A 101 6.49 25.23 -7.91
C VAL A 101 6.68 23.73 -8.12
N ARG A 102 5.66 22.91 -7.83
CA ARG A 102 5.71 21.47 -8.08
C ARG A 102 5.87 21.13 -9.55
N SER A 103 5.10 21.78 -10.44
CA SER A 103 5.24 21.60 -11.89
C SER A 103 6.62 22.01 -12.39
N TYR A 104 7.17 23.10 -11.87
CA TYR A 104 8.53 23.52 -12.19
C TYR A 104 9.58 22.49 -11.76
N LEU A 105 9.52 22.03 -10.52
CA LEU A 105 10.45 21.01 -10.01
C LEU A 105 10.32 19.69 -10.79
N HIS A 106 9.10 19.29 -11.16
CA HIS A 106 8.87 18.17 -12.08
C HIS A 106 9.68 18.37 -13.37
N ASP A 107 9.51 19.51 -14.05
CA ASP A 107 10.15 19.79 -15.33
C ASP A 107 11.68 19.93 -15.23
N VAL A 108 12.21 20.34 -14.07
CA VAL A 108 13.65 20.33 -13.76
C VAL A 108 14.21 18.90 -13.75
N PHE A 109 13.42 17.91 -13.33
CA PHE A 109 13.83 16.50 -13.27
C PHE A 109 13.49 15.69 -14.53
N VAL A 110 12.70 16.22 -15.45
CA VAL A 110 12.40 15.57 -16.75
C VAL A 110 13.67 15.55 -17.62
N LYS A 111 13.99 14.36 -18.14
CA LYS A 111 15.11 14.13 -19.05
C LYS A 111 14.96 14.96 -20.32
N ASP A 112 15.98 15.75 -20.62
CA ASP A 112 15.99 16.70 -21.73
C ASP A 112 14.80 17.67 -21.68
N GLY A 113 14.33 17.95 -20.47
CA GLY A 113 13.23 18.87 -20.18
C GLY A 113 13.59 20.34 -20.41
N PRO A 114 12.59 21.24 -20.29
CA PRO A 114 12.74 22.65 -20.62
C PRO A 114 13.71 23.42 -19.71
N PHE A 115 14.06 22.86 -18.55
CA PHE A 115 14.96 23.45 -17.56
C PHE A 115 16.21 22.60 -17.31
N ARG A 116 16.61 21.77 -18.28
CA ARG A 116 17.76 20.87 -18.13
C ARG A 116 19.04 21.61 -17.75
N GLU A 117 19.21 22.86 -18.19
CA GLU A 117 20.37 23.69 -17.88
C GLU A 117 20.47 24.04 -16.39
N ARG A 118 19.35 23.97 -15.65
CA ARG A 118 19.31 24.29 -14.22
C ARG A 118 19.98 23.21 -13.39
N LEU A 119 19.68 21.95 -13.68
CA LEU A 119 20.15 20.84 -12.85
C LEU A 119 20.74 19.68 -13.65
N GLN A 120 20.12 19.22 -14.73
CA GLN A 120 20.67 18.12 -15.55
C GLN A 120 22.05 18.44 -16.15
N ASP A 121 22.26 19.64 -16.68
CA ASP A 121 23.54 20.02 -17.31
C ASP A 121 24.50 20.69 -16.31
N ASN A 122 24.03 21.00 -15.10
CA ASN A 122 24.79 21.70 -14.06
C ASN A 122 25.38 20.73 -13.02
N ALA A 123 26.49 20.09 -13.37
CA ALA A 123 27.15 19.11 -12.50
C ALA A 123 27.58 19.70 -11.13
N HIS A 124 27.96 20.97 -11.09
CA HIS A 124 28.35 21.64 -9.85
C HIS A 124 27.15 21.79 -8.92
N LEU A 125 26.02 22.33 -9.40
CA LEU A 125 24.82 22.49 -8.59
C LEU A 125 24.27 21.14 -8.13
N ARG A 126 24.20 20.12 -9.01
CA ARG A 126 23.79 18.77 -8.59
C ARG A 126 24.56 18.26 -7.39
N SER A 127 25.88 18.41 -7.41
CA SER A 127 26.75 17.94 -6.31
C SER A 127 26.56 18.75 -5.03
N ALA A 128 26.07 19.99 -5.13
CA ALA A 128 25.82 20.86 -3.99
C ALA A 128 24.43 20.65 -3.36
N CYS A 129 23.39 20.43 -4.19
CA CYS A 129 22.00 20.43 -3.73
C CYS A 129 21.32 19.06 -3.73
N LEU A 130 21.86 18.03 -4.40
CA LEU A 130 21.32 16.67 -4.30
C LEU A 130 22.05 15.89 -3.20
N VAL A 131 21.28 15.41 -2.23
CA VAL A 131 21.76 14.66 -1.08
C VAL A 131 21.11 13.29 -1.10
N PRO A 132 21.85 12.18 -0.91
CA PRO A 132 21.23 10.86 -0.80
C PRO A 132 20.19 10.83 0.33
N LEU A 133 18.98 10.35 0.06
CA LEU A 133 17.90 10.25 1.05
C LEU A 133 18.31 9.43 2.28
N ALA A 134 19.16 8.43 2.11
CA ALA A 134 19.69 7.64 3.22
C ALA A 134 20.61 8.43 4.18
N SER A 135 21.10 9.60 3.74
CA SER A 135 22.00 10.47 4.51
C SER A 135 21.28 11.65 5.17
N VAL A 136 19.98 11.83 4.92
CA VAL A 136 19.21 12.89 5.55
C VAL A 136 18.58 12.44 6.86
N ARG A 137 18.47 13.37 7.81
CA ARG A 137 17.63 13.23 8.98
C ARG A 137 16.36 14.05 8.76
N ASN A 138 15.22 13.38 8.83
CA ASN A 138 13.90 13.99 8.73
C ASN A 138 13.50 14.72 10.02
N HIS A 139 12.79 15.83 9.87
CA HIS A 139 12.14 16.58 10.94
C HIS A 139 10.63 16.65 10.72
N LEU A 140 9.89 17.17 11.71
CA LEU A 140 8.48 17.49 11.50
C LEU A 140 8.36 18.52 10.36
N PRO A 141 7.48 18.29 9.38
CA PRO A 141 7.40 19.16 8.20
C PRO A 141 6.79 20.54 8.51
N MET A 142 5.98 20.65 9.56
CA MET A 142 5.31 21.90 9.94
C MET A 142 5.39 22.13 11.45
N GLN A 143 5.37 23.41 11.84
CA GLN A 143 4.97 23.80 13.18
C GLN A 143 3.44 23.70 13.28
N ILE A 144 2.97 22.73 14.06
CA ILE A 144 1.55 22.40 14.19
C ILE A 144 0.95 23.26 15.31
N GLY A 145 0.09 24.21 14.94
CA GLY A 145 -0.66 25.03 15.90
C GLY A 145 -1.75 24.21 16.59
N ASP A 146 -2.64 23.61 15.79
CA ASP A 146 -3.72 22.75 16.24
C ASP A 146 -3.72 21.43 15.46
N TYR A 147 -4.16 20.36 16.13
CA TYR A 147 -4.38 19.04 15.55
C TYR A 147 -5.81 18.62 15.88
N THR A 148 -6.57 18.25 14.84
CA THR A 148 -7.93 17.72 14.96
C THR A 148 -7.95 16.32 14.37
N ASP A 149 -8.47 15.37 15.12
CA ASP A 149 -8.71 14.01 14.67
C ASP A 149 -10.21 13.83 14.34
N PHE A 150 -10.48 13.26 13.17
CA PHE A 150 -11.82 13.01 12.67
C PHE A 150 -12.15 11.52 12.72
N TYR A 151 -13.37 11.22 13.13
CA TYR A 151 -13.92 9.88 13.20
C TYR A 151 -14.75 9.58 11.94
N VAL A 152 -14.10 9.55 10.77
CA VAL A 152 -14.79 9.49 9.46
C VAL A 152 -14.70 8.13 8.74
N GLY A 153 -13.99 7.15 9.31
CA GLY A 153 -13.97 5.78 8.79
C GLY A 153 -15.26 5.02 9.12
N LYS A 154 -16.22 4.94 8.19
CA LYS A 154 -17.54 4.28 8.42
C LYS A 154 -17.43 2.86 8.99
N HIS A 155 -16.52 2.05 8.42
CA HIS A 155 -16.30 0.68 8.90
C HIS A 155 -15.65 0.66 10.29
N HIS A 156 -14.67 1.53 10.55
CA HIS A 156 -14.08 1.70 11.87
C HIS A 156 -15.16 2.09 12.90
N ALA A 157 -15.98 3.09 12.57
CA ALA A 157 -17.03 3.57 13.44
C ALA A 157 -18.09 2.54 13.78
N PHE A 158 -18.48 1.75 12.77
CA PHE A 158 -19.37 0.62 12.94
C PHE A 158 -18.75 -0.45 13.85
N ASN A 159 -17.50 -0.87 13.59
CA ASN A 159 -16.82 -1.91 14.35
C ASN A 159 -16.66 -1.53 15.84
N VAL A 160 -16.22 -0.30 16.12
CA VAL A 160 -16.15 0.22 17.49
C VAL A 160 -17.55 0.27 18.10
N GLY A 161 -18.54 0.77 17.35
CA GLY A 161 -19.93 0.83 17.81
C GLY A 161 -20.51 -0.52 18.20
N VAL A 162 -20.23 -1.58 17.43
CA VAL A 162 -20.65 -2.95 17.74
C VAL A 162 -20.09 -3.41 19.08
N LEU A 163 -18.82 -3.13 19.37
CA LEU A 163 -18.17 -3.54 20.62
C LEU A 163 -18.81 -2.91 21.86
N PHE A 164 -19.33 -1.68 21.75
CA PHE A 164 -19.88 -0.93 22.88
C PHE A 164 -21.41 -0.94 22.99
N ARG A 165 -22.12 -1.02 21.86
CA ARG A 165 -23.58 -0.79 21.76
C ARG A 165 -24.33 -1.88 20.99
N GLY A 166 -23.61 -2.86 20.46
CA GLY A 166 -24.17 -3.88 19.57
C GLY A 166 -24.45 -3.38 18.15
N PRO A 167 -24.73 -4.29 17.19
CA PRO A 167 -24.82 -3.96 15.77
C PRO A 167 -25.98 -3.03 15.42
N ALA A 168 -27.13 -3.17 16.09
CA ALA A 168 -28.31 -2.35 15.80
C ALA A 168 -28.12 -0.85 16.13
N ASN A 169 -27.23 -0.53 17.07
CA ASN A 169 -26.97 0.83 17.56
C ASN A 169 -25.50 1.23 17.38
N ALA A 170 -24.81 0.61 16.42
CA ALA A 170 -23.37 0.77 16.24
C ALA A 170 -23.01 2.22 15.88
N LEU A 171 -23.67 2.79 14.87
CA LEU A 171 -23.50 4.19 14.50
C LEU A 171 -24.44 5.06 15.34
N GLN A 172 -23.87 6.11 15.94
CA GLN A 172 -24.68 7.10 16.66
C GLN A 172 -25.46 7.98 15.68
N PRO A 173 -26.60 8.56 16.08
CA PRO A 173 -27.47 9.32 15.18
C PRO A 173 -26.80 10.49 14.46
N ASN A 174 -25.74 11.08 15.03
CA ASN A 174 -25.02 12.19 14.41
C ASN A 174 -24.02 11.77 13.33
N TYR A 175 -23.57 10.51 13.31
CA TYR A 175 -22.42 10.05 12.53
C TYR A 175 -22.58 10.29 11.03
N THR A 176 -23.79 10.09 10.50
CA THR A 176 -24.05 10.23 9.06
C THR A 176 -24.45 11.66 8.65
N HIS A 177 -24.57 12.57 9.60
CA HIS A 177 -25.01 13.95 9.38
C HIS A 177 -23.90 15.00 9.49
N LEU A 178 -22.78 14.68 10.16
CA LEU A 178 -21.61 15.54 10.26
C LEU A 178 -20.32 14.70 10.44
N PRO A 179 -19.16 15.20 9.99
CA PRO A 179 -17.88 14.55 10.25
C PRO A 179 -17.50 14.75 11.72
N VAL A 180 -17.81 13.76 12.56
CA VAL A 180 -17.50 13.80 14.00
C VAL A 180 -15.98 13.91 14.16
N GLY A 181 -15.51 14.76 15.08
CA GLY A 181 -14.10 14.91 15.38
C GLY A 181 -13.88 15.56 16.74
N TYR A 182 -12.64 15.59 17.19
CA TYR A 182 -12.22 16.17 18.46
C TYR A 182 -10.83 16.81 18.34
N HIS A 183 -10.50 17.70 19.29
CA HIS A 183 -9.16 18.30 19.33
C HIS A 183 -8.15 17.27 19.86
N GLY A 184 -7.17 16.93 19.04
CA GLY A 184 -6.01 16.14 19.43
C GLY A 184 -4.97 17.00 20.18
N ARG A 185 -3.80 16.43 20.42
CA ARG A 185 -2.70 17.14 21.11
C ARG A 185 -1.55 17.45 20.15
N ALA A 186 -1.47 18.69 19.68
CA ALA A 186 -0.42 19.12 18.75
C ALA A 186 1.01 18.91 19.30
N SER A 187 1.24 19.13 20.60
CA SER A 187 2.59 19.02 21.19
C SER A 187 3.17 17.61 21.22
N SER A 188 2.35 16.58 20.99
CA SER A 188 2.75 15.17 20.99
C SER A 188 2.74 14.56 19.59
N VAL A 189 2.56 15.38 18.55
CA VAL A 189 2.78 14.94 17.18
C VAL A 189 4.29 14.85 16.94
N VAL A 190 4.77 13.69 16.53
CA VAL A 190 6.19 13.40 16.31
C VAL A 190 6.43 12.86 14.90
N VAL A 191 7.63 13.06 14.37
CA VAL A 191 8.00 12.53 13.05
C VAL A 191 8.30 11.03 13.13
N SER A 192 8.01 10.31 12.04
CA SER A 192 8.37 8.90 11.85
C SER A 192 9.81 8.58 12.29
N GLY A 193 9.98 7.42 12.94
CA GLY A 193 11.23 6.99 13.57
C GLY A 193 11.39 7.41 15.04
N THR A 194 10.52 8.28 15.57
CA THR A 194 10.52 8.64 16.99
C THR A 194 10.01 7.47 17.85
N PRO A 195 10.79 6.95 18.81
CA PRO A 195 10.32 5.88 19.68
C PRO A 195 9.15 6.34 20.58
N VAL A 196 8.08 5.55 20.62
CA VAL A 196 6.91 5.83 21.46
C VAL A 196 6.94 4.98 22.72
N ARG A 197 6.93 5.64 23.88
CA ARG A 197 6.90 4.97 25.19
C ARG A 197 5.48 4.57 25.55
N ARG A 198 5.28 3.31 25.93
CA ARG A 198 4.01 2.81 26.48
C ARG A 198 3.55 3.70 27.65
N PRO A 199 2.34 4.28 27.59
CA PRO A 199 1.87 5.18 28.63
C PRO A 199 1.49 4.43 29.90
N TRP A 200 1.68 5.10 31.04
CA TRP A 200 1.09 4.72 32.32
C TRP A 200 -0.17 5.55 32.53
N GLY A 201 -1.20 4.95 33.10
CA GLY A 201 -2.44 5.67 33.35
C GLY A 201 -3.35 4.98 34.36
N GLN A 202 -4.47 5.63 34.65
CA GLN A 202 -5.55 5.04 35.43
C GLN A 202 -6.35 4.08 34.56
N ILE A 203 -6.49 2.84 35.04
CA ILE A 203 -7.21 1.77 34.35
C ILE A 203 -8.22 1.15 35.30
N LEU A 204 -9.46 1.00 34.86
CA LEU A 204 -10.49 0.28 35.59
C LEU A 204 -10.57 -1.16 35.07
N ASP A 205 -10.17 -2.13 35.91
CA ASP A 205 -10.39 -3.55 35.62
C ASP A 205 -11.88 -3.89 35.71
N ALA A 206 -12.31 -4.90 34.94
CA ALA A 206 -13.67 -5.44 35.02
C ALA A 206 -14.03 -5.76 36.49
N ASP A 207 -15.24 -5.40 36.90
CA ASP A 207 -15.79 -5.61 38.26
C ASP A 207 -15.18 -4.76 39.39
N LYS A 208 -14.36 -3.76 39.08
CA LYS A 208 -13.83 -2.80 40.06
C LYS A 208 -14.54 -1.45 39.97
N LYS A 209 -14.58 -0.72 41.08
CA LYS A 209 -15.06 0.68 41.16
C LYS A 209 -13.94 1.70 41.35
N THR A 210 -12.73 1.24 41.60
CA THR A 210 -11.56 2.09 41.84
C THR A 210 -10.51 1.75 40.79
N PRO A 211 -10.01 2.74 40.02
CA PRO A 211 -8.98 2.49 39.04
C PRO A 211 -7.64 2.20 39.72
N ILE A 212 -6.74 1.55 38.98
CA ILE A 212 -5.36 1.31 39.37
C ILE A 212 -4.41 2.02 38.42
N TYR A 213 -3.27 2.49 38.94
CA TYR A 213 -2.22 3.14 38.15
C TYR A 213 -1.17 2.11 37.70
N ARG A 214 -1.06 1.88 36.39
CA ARG A 214 -0.13 0.90 35.80
C ARG A 214 0.14 1.21 34.31
N PRO A 215 1.14 0.56 33.67
CA PRO A 215 1.30 0.63 32.22
C PRO A 215 0.05 0.12 31.49
N SER A 216 -0.30 0.76 30.37
CA SER A 216 -1.36 0.29 29.49
C SER A 216 -1.09 -1.14 28.99
N LYS A 217 -2.09 -2.01 29.12
CA LYS A 217 -2.09 -3.38 28.59
C LYS A 217 -2.69 -3.47 27.20
N ARG A 218 -3.31 -2.39 26.70
CA ARG A 218 -4.01 -2.34 25.40
C ARG A 218 -3.51 -1.15 24.58
N LEU A 219 -2.21 -1.16 24.29
CA LEU A 219 -1.60 -0.21 23.36
C LEU A 219 -1.95 -0.63 21.93
N ASP A 220 -2.33 0.34 21.11
CA ASP A 220 -2.91 0.12 19.80
C ASP A 220 -2.44 1.19 18.81
N ILE A 221 -2.61 0.90 17.53
CA ILE A 221 -2.39 1.83 16.42
C ILE A 221 -3.74 2.33 15.88
N GLU A 222 -3.72 3.46 15.19
CA GLU A 222 -4.80 3.87 14.30
C GLU A 222 -4.20 4.31 12.97
N LEU A 223 -4.50 3.56 11.90
CA LEU A 223 -4.02 3.89 10.56
C LEU A 223 -4.84 5.04 9.99
N GLU A 224 -4.19 6.17 9.75
CA GLU A 224 -4.84 7.41 9.32
C GLU A 224 -4.03 8.17 8.26
N LEU A 225 -4.69 9.18 7.68
CA LEU A 225 -4.07 10.22 6.88
C LEU A 225 -4.23 11.56 7.58
N GLY A 226 -3.13 12.29 7.74
CA GLY A 226 -3.15 13.69 8.16
C GLY A 226 -3.19 14.62 6.95
N ALA A 227 -3.93 15.72 7.05
CA ALA A 227 -3.97 16.78 6.04
C ALA A 227 -3.51 18.10 6.64
N PHE A 228 -2.54 18.76 5.99
CA PHE A 228 -2.08 20.08 6.39
C PHE A 228 -2.91 21.18 5.72
N VAL A 229 -3.23 22.22 6.49
CA VAL A 229 -3.96 23.40 5.99
C VAL A 229 -2.97 24.48 5.55
N CYS A 230 -3.14 25.01 4.34
CA CYS A 230 -2.29 26.08 3.80
C CYS A 230 -2.86 27.48 4.00
N LYS A 231 -4.18 27.62 4.13
CA LYS A 231 -4.86 28.92 4.16
C LYS A 231 -5.73 29.05 5.41
N PRO A 232 -5.48 30.07 6.25
CA PRO A 232 -6.33 30.30 7.41
C PRO A 232 -7.69 30.85 6.99
N ASN A 233 -8.67 30.72 7.87
CA ASN A 233 -9.89 31.51 7.86
C ASN A 233 -9.93 32.39 9.10
N ARG A 234 -10.56 33.58 8.99
CA ARG A 234 -10.71 34.46 10.15
C ARG A 234 -11.69 33.82 11.15
N LEU A 235 -11.47 34.03 12.44
CA LEU A 235 -12.41 33.62 13.48
C LEU A 235 -13.81 34.20 13.16
N GLY A 236 -14.83 33.34 13.17
CA GLY A 236 -16.19 33.71 12.79
C GLY A 236 -16.47 33.78 11.27
N ALA A 237 -15.50 33.45 10.41
CA ALA A 237 -15.69 33.37 8.96
C ALA A 237 -15.48 31.92 8.47
N PRO A 238 -16.55 31.10 8.37
CA PRO A 238 -16.46 29.71 7.90
C PRO A 238 -15.91 29.61 6.47
N VAL A 239 -15.24 28.50 6.16
CA VAL A 239 -14.82 28.17 4.80
C VAL A 239 -15.99 27.51 4.07
N PRO A 240 -16.51 28.10 2.97
CA PRO A 240 -17.51 27.43 2.14
C PRO A 240 -16.94 26.14 1.54
N LEU A 241 -17.76 25.09 1.45
CA LEU A 241 -17.32 23.76 0.97
C LEU A 241 -16.59 23.82 -0.39
N VAL A 242 -17.09 24.63 -1.33
CA VAL A 242 -16.47 24.82 -2.67
C VAL A 242 -15.03 25.37 -2.61
N LYS A 243 -14.63 25.97 -1.49
CA LYS A 243 -13.27 26.47 -1.27
C LYS A 243 -12.43 25.53 -0.41
N ALA A 244 -13.01 24.53 0.25
CA ALA A 244 -12.32 23.71 1.25
C ALA A 244 -11.02 23.07 0.71
N GLU A 245 -11.05 22.46 -0.48
CA GLU A 245 -9.85 21.83 -1.06
C GLU A 245 -8.73 22.82 -1.41
N SER A 246 -9.06 24.10 -1.63
CA SER A 246 -8.04 25.14 -1.86
C SER A 246 -7.32 25.56 -0.58
N HIS A 247 -7.83 25.14 0.59
CA HIS A 247 -7.22 25.34 1.90
C HIS A 247 -6.30 24.17 2.30
N LEU A 248 -6.22 23.10 1.50
CA LEU A 248 -5.34 21.96 1.79
C LEU A 248 -3.98 22.15 1.12
N PHE A 249 -2.91 21.95 1.89
CA PHE A 249 -1.52 21.95 1.43
C PHE A 249 -1.17 20.58 0.83
N GLY A 250 -1.40 19.53 1.61
CA GLY A 250 -0.99 18.17 1.28
C GLY A 250 -1.24 17.21 2.43
N TYR A 251 -0.78 15.98 2.25
CA TYR A 251 -1.13 14.84 3.09
C TYR A 251 0.12 14.11 3.60
N VAL A 252 -0.05 13.46 4.75
CA VAL A 252 0.93 12.60 5.40
C VAL A 252 0.24 11.33 5.90
N LEU A 253 0.99 10.25 6.07
CA LEU A 253 0.54 9.12 6.89
C LEU A 253 0.50 9.56 8.34
N LEU A 254 -0.48 9.09 9.10
CA LEU A 254 -0.63 9.35 10.52
C LEU A 254 -0.92 8.04 11.27
N ASN A 255 -0.26 7.84 12.41
CA ASN A 255 -0.59 6.81 13.39
C ASN A 255 -0.96 7.47 14.72
N ASP A 256 -2.25 7.44 15.07
CA ASP A 256 -2.73 7.98 16.35
C ASP A 256 -2.66 6.90 17.45
N TRP A 257 -1.51 6.83 18.11
CA TRP A 257 -1.25 5.81 19.12
C TRP A 257 -2.27 5.90 20.24
N SER A 258 -2.81 4.74 20.60
CA SER A 258 -3.99 4.69 21.46
C SER A 258 -3.80 3.72 22.63
N ALA A 259 -4.08 4.15 23.85
CA ALA A 259 -4.09 3.31 25.03
C ALA A 259 -5.53 2.98 25.46
N ARG A 260 -6.10 1.90 24.90
CA ARG A 260 -7.54 1.61 24.93
C ARG A 260 -8.12 1.39 26.32
N ASP A 261 -7.33 0.88 27.24
CA ASP A 261 -7.71 0.67 28.63
C ASP A 261 -7.73 1.96 29.45
N ILE A 262 -6.85 2.91 29.15
CA ILE A 262 -6.92 4.28 29.68
C ILE A 262 -8.14 4.99 29.06
N GLN A 263 -8.32 4.87 27.74
CA GLN A 263 -9.39 5.53 27.00
C GLN A 263 -10.77 5.15 27.54
N ALA A 264 -11.02 3.86 27.73
CA ALA A 264 -12.29 3.34 28.20
C ALA A 264 -12.69 3.89 29.59
N TRP A 265 -11.72 4.25 30.43
CA TRP A 265 -11.96 4.84 31.74
C TRP A 265 -12.22 6.35 31.68
N GLU A 266 -11.48 7.09 30.86
CA GLU A 266 -11.51 8.56 30.89
C GLU A 266 -12.50 9.22 29.92
N TYR A 267 -12.91 8.54 28.83
CA TYR A 267 -13.52 9.23 27.68
C TYR A 267 -14.93 9.80 27.92
N VAL A 268 -15.62 9.38 28.98
CA VAL A 268 -16.97 9.85 29.29
C VAL A 268 -16.92 11.01 30.28
N PRO A 269 -17.53 12.18 29.99
CA PRO A 269 -18.24 12.56 28.76
C PRO A 269 -17.40 13.37 27.75
N LEU A 270 -16.14 13.68 28.08
CA LEU A 270 -15.37 14.74 27.39
C LEU A 270 -14.58 14.26 26.17
N GLY A 271 -14.65 12.97 25.83
CA GLY A 271 -13.86 12.37 24.76
C GLY A 271 -12.48 11.89 25.21
N PRO A 272 -11.72 11.25 24.31
CA PRO A 272 -10.38 10.72 24.61
C PRO A 272 -9.39 11.84 24.96
N PHE A 273 -8.46 11.57 25.89
CA PHE A 273 -7.48 12.56 26.35
C PHE A 273 -6.08 11.97 26.57
N ASN A 274 -5.77 11.47 27.78
CA ASN A 274 -4.45 10.90 28.08
C ASN A 274 -4.17 9.61 27.30
N ALA A 275 -5.23 8.94 26.84
CA ALA A 275 -5.13 7.76 26.02
C ALA A 275 -4.72 8.02 24.57
N LYS A 276 -4.58 9.30 24.16
CA LYS A 276 -4.18 9.73 22.81
C LYS A 276 -3.02 10.73 22.85
N ASN A 277 -2.99 11.63 23.84
CA ASN A 277 -2.02 12.72 23.92
C ASN A 277 -0.57 12.31 24.22
N PHE A 278 -0.27 11.02 24.35
CA PHE A 278 1.09 10.54 24.64
C PHE A 278 1.96 10.44 23.39
N ALA A 279 1.37 10.21 22.21
CA ALA A 279 2.05 10.28 20.92
C ALA A 279 1.06 10.17 19.75
N SER A 280 1.22 10.99 18.73
CA SER A 280 0.71 10.73 17.37
C SER A 280 1.89 10.83 16.41
N THR A 281 2.08 9.88 15.50
CA THR A 281 3.25 9.87 14.59
C THR A 281 2.83 10.20 13.17
N ILE A 282 3.54 11.11 12.50
CA ILE A 282 3.32 11.41 11.08
C ILE A 282 4.52 11.09 10.20
N SER A 283 4.28 10.81 8.92
CA SER A 283 5.35 10.73 7.92
C SER A 283 6.01 12.11 7.71
N ALA A 284 7.29 12.11 7.30
CA ALA A 284 8.09 13.33 7.20
C ALA A 284 7.86 14.12 5.90
N TRP A 285 7.51 13.43 4.83
CA TRP A 285 7.34 14.00 3.49
C TRP A 285 5.85 14.27 3.23
N VAL A 286 5.52 15.53 2.95
CA VAL A 286 4.17 16.00 2.65
C VAL A 286 3.92 15.86 1.15
N VAL A 287 3.01 14.97 0.80
CA VAL A 287 2.53 14.81 -0.58
C VAL A 287 1.56 15.96 -0.86
N LEU A 288 1.93 16.87 -1.76
CA LEU A 288 1.09 18.02 -2.08
C LEU A 288 -0.27 17.57 -2.63
N ALA A 289 -1.33 18.33 -2.32
CA ALA A 289 -2.68 17.96 -2.73
C ALA A 289 -2.82 17.76 -4.25
N ASP A 290 -2.12 18.57 -5.05
CA ASP A 290 -2.10 18.44 -6.52
C ASP A 290 -1.35 17.21 -7.04
N ALA A 291 -0.51 16.55 -6.23
CA ALA A 291 0.10 15.28 -6.59
C ALA A 291 -0.89 14.11 -6.50
N LEU A 292 -1.95 14.23 -5.70
CA LEU A 292 -2.97 13.20 -5.53
C LEU A 292 -4.13 13.31 -6.53
N GLU A 293 -4.23 14.43 -7.26
CA GLU A 293 -5.32 14.69 -8.22
C GLU A 293 -5.56 13.55 -9.24
N PRO A 294 -4.53 12.88 -9.80
CA PRO A 294 -4.73 11.76 -10.72
C PRO A 294 -5.39 10.53 -10.09
N PHE A 295 -5.44 10.44 -8.77
CA PHE A 295 -5.96 9.30 -8.02
C PHE A 295 -7.37 9.55 -7.46
N ARG A 296 -8.08 10.59 -7.93
CA ARG A 296 -9.46 10.83 -7.51
C ARG A 296 -10.39 9.69 -7.90
N THR A 297 -11.27 9.32 -6.98
CA THR A 297 -12.24 8.24 -7.14
C THR A 297 -13.55 8.55 -6.44
N ASP A 298 -14.52 7.65 -6.59
CA ASP A 298 -15.81 7.73 -5.91
C ASP A 298 -15.69 7.18 -4.48
N GLY A 299 -16.37 7.84 -3.54
CA GLY A 299 -16.40 7.43 -2.13
C GLY A 299 -17.49 6.43 -1.79
N ILE A 300 -17.54 6.03 -0.52
CA ILE A 300 -18.68 5.28 0.02
C ILE A 300 -19.92 6.17 0.01
N GLU A 301 -21.03 5.66 -0.53
CA GLU A 301 -22.31 6.38 -0.56
C GLU A 301 -22.78 6.76 0.86
N ASN A 302 -23.19 8.02 1.03
CA ASN A 302 -23.93 8.49 2.19
C ASN A 302 -25.40 8.68 1.80
N THR A 303 -26.26 7.83 2.37
CA THR A 303 -27.71 7.85 2.12
C THR A 303 -28.47 8.85 2.99
N SER A 304 -27.80 9.52 3.93
CA SER A 304 -28.42 10.53 4.78
C SER A 304 -28.54 11.87 4.06
N GLU A 305 -29.68 12.54 4.24
CA GLU A 305 -29.91 13.87 3.71
C GLU A 305 -29.02 14.89 4.44
N LEU A 306 -27.93 15.31 3.77
CA LEU A 306 -26.99 16.28 4.30
C LEU A 306 -27.58 17.69 4.28
N GLN A 307 -27.20 18.51 5.25
CA GLN A 307 -27.50 19.95 5.22
C GLN A 307 -26.70 20.65 4.12
N ALA A 308 -27.24 21.77 3.63
CA ALA A 308 -26.70 22.48 2.46
C ALA A 308 -25.20 22.84 2.57
N TYR A 309 -24.69 23.12 3.77
CA TYR A 309 -23.27 23.49 3.96
C TYR A 309 -22.29 22.32 3.75
N LEU A 310 -22.77 21.08 3.77
CA LEU A 310 -22.00 19.85 3.49
C LEU A 310 -22.33 19.23 2.14
N LYS A 311 -23.19 19.87 1.33
CA LYS A 311 -23.55 19.40 0.00
C LYS A 311 -22.74 20.13 -1.07
N PRO A 312 -22.02 19.41 -1.96
CA PRO A 312 -21.40 20.05 -3.12
C PRO A 312 -22.49 20.64 -4.03
N ALA A 313 -22.31 21.89 -4.46
CA ALA A 313 -23.33 22.66 -5.16
C ALA A 313 -23.78 22.05 -6.51
N ASP A 314 -22.92 21.24 -7.12
CA ASP A 314 -23.13 20.64 -8.45
C ASP A 314 -23.08 19.11 -8.43
N GLY A 315 -22.93 18.47 -7.26
CA GLY A 315 -22.78 17.03 -7.12
C GLY A 315 -21.55 16.42 -7.81
N SER A 316 -20.62 17.24 -8.33
CA SER A 316 -19.52 16.79 -9.18
C SER A 316 -18.23 16.52 -8.40
N ALA A 317 -18.13 17.03 -7.17
CA ALA A 317 -16.94 16.87 -6.35
C ALA A 317 -16.70 15.39 -6.02
N LYS A 318 -15.54 14.88 -6.45
CA LYS A 318 -14.97 13.59 -6.05
C LYS A 318 -13.87 13.83 -5.02
N PRO A 319 -14.20 14.07 -3.73
CA PRO A 319 -13.22 14.46 -2.71
C PRO A 319 -12.39 13.27 -2.18
N VAL A 320 -12.50 12.09 -2.81
CA VAL A 320 -11.88 10.85 -2.35
C VAL A 320 -10.72 10.51 -3.26
N PHE A 321 -9.62 10.05 -2.67
CA PHE A 321 -8.44 9.56 -3.37
C PHE A 321 -8.31 8.05 -3.18
N ASP A 322 -7.94 7.34 -4.24
CA ASP A 322 -7.53 5.94 -4.21
C ASP A 322 -6.08 5.86 -3.70
N ILE A 323 -5.93 5.54 -2.43
CA ILE A 323 -4.64 5.41 -1.74
C ILE A 323 -4.63 4.05 -1.05
N ASN A 324 -3.72 3.18 -1.49
CA ASN A 324 -3.49 1.89 -0.83
C ASN A 324 -2.65 2.14 0.43
N LEU A 325 -3.15 1.65 1.57
CA LEU A 325 -2.50 1.80 2.87
C LEU A 325 -2.22 0.42 3.46
N GLU A 326 -1.01 0.23 3.96
CA GLU A 326 -0.55 -1.02 4.56
C GLU A 326 0.10 -0.75 5.93
N VAL A 327 0.07 -1.75 6.80
CA VAL A 327 0.70 -1.70 8.13
C VAL A 327 1.46 -3.00 8.37
N ASP A 328 2.75 -2.85 8.66
CA ASP A 328 3.59 -3.94 9.13
C ASP A 328 3.87 -3.81 10.63
N LEU A 329 3.91 -4.94 11.34
CA LEU A 329 4.28 -5.01 12.75
C LEU A 329 5.45 -5.99 12.91
N GLN A 330 6.59 -5.47 13.37
CA GLN A 330 7.80 -6.25 13.61
C GLN A 330 8.09 -6.33 15.12
N PRO A 331 7.98 -7.51 15.75
CA PRO A 331 8.37 -7.69 17.14
C PRO A 331 9.88 -7.53 17.36
N SER A 332 10.28 -7.08 18.55
CA SER A 332 11.69 -7.05 18.94
C SER A 332 12.33 -8.44 18.86
N GLY A 333 13.50 -8.55 18.22
CA GLY A 333 14.21 -9.83 18.05
C GLY A 333 13.85 -10.58 16.77
N PHE A 334 12.80 -10.17 16.05
CA PHE A 334 12.61 -10.59 14.66
C PHE A 334 13.40 -9.64 13.78
N ASN A 335 14.56 -10.05 13.27
CA ASN A 335 15.17 -9.38 12.12
C ASN A 335 14.47 -9.95 10.88
N SER A 336 13.56 -9.18 10.30
CA SER A 336 13.14 -9.46 8.93
C SER A 336 14.38 -9.37 8.03
N PRO A 337 14.66 -10.34 7.14
CA PRO A 337 15.85 -10.32 6.29
C PRO A 337 15.88 -9.13 5.30
N PHE A 338 14.90 -8.22 5.35
CA PHE A 338 14.74 -7.12 4.40
C PHE A 338 15.32 -5.76 4.81
N ILE A 339 15.78 -5.53 6.06
CA ILE A 339 16.31 -4.19 6.45
C ILE A 339 17.70 -4.25 7.16
N GLY A 340 18.36 -5.40 7.18
CA GLY A 340 19.58 -5.61 7.98
C GLY A 340 20.93 -5.64 7.28
N ALA A 341 21.03 -5.38 5.97
CA ALA A 341 22.31 -5.46 5.25
C ALA A 341 22.92 -4.06 4.98
N VAL A 342 23.26 -3.35 6.06
CA VAL A 342 24.33 -2.33 6.01
C VAL A 342 25.51 -2.90 6.79
N VAL A 343 26.20 -3.87 6.16
CA VAL A 343 27.56 -4.23 6.51
C VAL A 343 28.36 -4.15 5.23
N LEU A 344 29.25 -3.16 5.20
CA LEU A 344 30.34 -3.00 4.25
C LEU A 344 30.88 -4.36 3.78
N LEU A 345 30.58 -4.77 2.55
CA LEU A 345 31.36 -5.73 1.77
C LEU A 345 30.96 -5.65 0.30
N GLY A 346 31.82 -5.00 -0.48
CA GLY A 346 31.97 -5.25 -1.91
C GLY A 346 31.00 -4.52 -2.84
N LEU A 347 31.57 -3.83 -3.84
CA LEU A 347 30.87 -3.43 -5.04
C LEU A 347 30.14 -4.63 -5.66
N SER A 348 28.84 -4.75 -5.45
CA SER A 348 27.96 -5.42 -6.40
C SER A 348 26.87 -4.43 -6.74
N LEU A 349 26.82 -4.05 -8.02
CA LEU A 349 25.72 -3.28 -8.59
C LEU A 349 24.41 -3.88 -8.09
N LEU A 350 23.72 -3.19 -7.19
CA LEU A 350 22.28 -3.33 -7.04
C LEU A 350 21.70 -2.74 -8.32
N GLY A 351 21.75 -3.55 -9.38
CA GLY A 351 20.96 -3.33 -10.56
C GLY A 351 19.53 -3.17 -10.08
N THR A 352 18.94 -2.01 -10.35
CA THR A 352 17.50 -1.89 -10.45
C THR A 352 17.05 -3.05 -11.32
N ALA A 353 16.47 -4.08 -10.70
CA ALA A 353 15.91 -5.19 -11.43
C ALA A 353 14.71 -4.64 -12.19
N LEU A 354 14.98 -4.09 -13.38
CA LEU A 354 13.98 -3.86 -14.40
C LEU A 354 13.17 -5.15 -14.49
N ALA A 355 11.85 -5.05 -14.34
CA ALA A 355 10.92 -6.16 -14.50
C ALA A 355 11.36 -7.01 -15.69
N ASP A 356 11.66 -8.29 -15.45
CA ASP A 356 12.22 -9.14 -16.50
C ASP A 356 11.08 -9.55 -17.42
N LYS A 357 10.97 -8.84 -18.54
CA LYS A 357 9.81 -8.88 -19.44
C LYS A 357 9.77 -10.20 -20.20
N SER A 358 8.60 -10.81 -20.24
CA SER A 358 8.36 -11.98 -21.09
C SER A 358 8.49 -11.66 -22.58
N ALA A 359 8.64 -12.72 -23.39
CA ALA A 359 8.73 -12.60 -24.84
C ALA A 359 7.44 -12.07 -25.51
N GLY A 360 6.30 -12.08 -24.80
CA GLY A 360 5.04 -11.51 -25.25
C GLY A 360 4.96 -9.98 -25.14
N CYS A 361 5.85 -9.34 -24.37
CA CYS A 361 5.84 -7.89 -24.25
C CYS A 361 6.03 -7.19 -25.61
N GLY A 362 5.17 -6.21 -25.87
CA GLY A 362 5.13 -5.42 -27.10
C GLY A 362 4.34 -6.06 -28.26
N LYS A 363 3.97 -7.34 -28.16
CA LYS A 363 3.19 -8.03 -29.21
C LYS A 363 1.69 -7.76 -29.06
N ASP A 364 0.98 -7.75 -30.18
CA ASP A 364 -0.49 -7.76 -30.14
C ASP A 364 -0.95 -9.11 -29.57
N PRO A 365 -1.67 -9.13 -28.44
CA PRO A 365 -2.01 -10.37 -27.75
C PRO A 365 -3.02 -11.17 -28.57
N THR A 366 -2.78 -12.47 -28.71
CA THR A 366 -3.78 -13.41 -29.25
C THR A 366 -4.61 -14.05 -28.13
N MET A 367 -4.09 -14.04 -26.90
CA MET A 367 -4.79 -14.50 -25.72
C MET A 367 -5.77 -13.46 -25.17
N THR A 368 -6.95 -13.90 -24.75
CA THR A 368 -8.05 -13.07 -24.21
C THR A 368 -8.73 -13.77 -23.04
N ASN A 369 -9.75 -13.13 -22.44
CA ASN A 369 -10.51 -13.63 -21.29
C ASN A 369 -11.43 -14.81 -21.67
N LYS A 370 -10.86 -15.98 -21.94
CA LYS A 370 -11.60 -17.19 -22.31
C LYS A 370 -10.92 -18.47 -21.85
N GLN A 371 -11.57 -19.59 -22.13
CA GLN A 371 -11.01 -20.93 -21.95
C GLN A 371 -10.10 -21.30 -23.14
N TYR A 372 -9.00 -21.97 -22.82
CA TYR A 372 -8.02 -22.51 -23.75
C TYR A 372 -7.85 -24.00 -23.53
N THR A 373 -7.44 -24.69 -24.61
CA THR A 373 -7.16 -26.13 -24.61
C THR A 373 -5.75 -26.35 -25.14
N MET A 374 -5.01 -27.30 -24.55
CA MET A 374 -3.70 -27.71 -25.05
C MET A 374 -3.44 -29.20 -24.79
N THR A 375 -2.65 -29.82 -25.67
CA THR A 375 -2.25 -31.22 -25.51
C THR A 375 -1.01 -31.31 -24.64
N VAL A 376 -1.12 -31.94 -23.47
CA VAL A 376 0.00 -32.21 -22.56
C VAL A 376 0.08 -33.71 -22.32
N ASN A 377 1.25 -34.31 -22.57
CA ASN A 377 1.48 -35.74 -22.40
C ASN A 377 0.41 -36.61 -23.09
N GLY A 378 0.01 -36.21 -24.30
CA GLY A 378 -1.02 -36.90 -25.11
C GLY A 378 -2.47 -36.71 -24.63
N LYS A 379 -2.71 -35.93 -23.58
CA LYS A 379 -4.05 -35.65 -23.05
C LYS A 379 -4.46 -34.21 -23.36
N GLN A 380 -5.73 -33.98 -23.68
CA GLN A 380 -6.27 -32.62 -23.74
C GLN A 380 -6.42 -32.05 -22.34
N ARG A 381 -5.88 -30.85 -22.12
CA ARG A 381 -5.93 -30.10 -20.87
C ARG A 381 -6.53 -28.73 -21.13
N GLU A 382 -7.22 -28.19 -20.13
CA GLU A 382 -7.95 -26.94 -20.25
C GLU A 382 -7.55 -25.97 -19.15
N TYR A 383 -7.57 -24.67 -19.46
CA TYR A 383 -7.38 -23.60 -18.49
C TYR A 383 -8.16 -22.35 -18.89
N ILE A 384 -8.55 -21.54 -17.91
CA ILE A 384 -9.24 -20.27 -18.13
C ILE A 384 -8.27 -19.12 -17.87
N MET A 385 -8.25 -18.16 -18.79
CA MET A 385 -7.47 -16.93 -18.67
C MET A 385 -8.34 -15.76 -18.22
N LYS A 386 -7.77 -14.91 -17.37
CA LYS A 386 -8.27 -13.55 -17.12
C LYS A 386 -7.11 -12.57 -17.16
N LEU A 387 -7.11 -11.72 -18.18
CA LEU A 387 -6.27 -10.56 -18.32
C LEU A 387 -6.87 -9.37 -17.54
N PRO A 388 -6.03 -8.40 -17.18
CA PRO A 388 -6.44 -7.07 -16.75
C PRO A 388 -7.43 -6.40 -17.71
N ASP A 389 -8.36 -5.65 -17.16
CA ASP A 389 -9.18 -4.70 -17.91
C ASP A 389 -8.26 -3.69 -18.61
N HIS A 390 -8.50 -3.42 -19.88
CA HIS A 390 -7.64 -2.55 -20.71
C HIS A 390 -6.15 -2.98 -20.73
N TYR A 391 -5.89 -4.28 -20.79
CA TYR A 391 -4.54 -4.85 -20.89
C TYR A 391 -3.63 -4.07 -21.87
N ASP A 392 -2.47 -3.65 -21.36
CA ASP A 392 -1.42 -2.96 -22.11
C ASP A 392 -0.26 -3.91 -22.41
N LYS A 393 -0.03 -4.19 -23.69
CA LYS A 393 1.04 -5.07 -24.17
C LYS A 393 2.46 -4.63 -23.78
N ASN A 394 2.66 -3.38 -23.37
CA ASN A 394 3.98 -2.85 -22.98
C ASN A 394 4.21 -2.85 -21.46
N ARG A 395 3.14 -3.09 -20.67
CA ARG A 395 3.18 -3.15 -19.21
C ARG A 395 3.35 -4.61 -18.77
N PRO A 396 4.44 -4.97 -18.08
CA PRO A 396 4.59 -6.30 -17.53
C PRO A 396 3.64 -6.49 -16.33
N TYR A 397 2.87 -7.58 -16.36
CA TYR A 397 1.89 -7.92 -15.31
C TYR A 397 2.35 -9.11 -14.47
N ARG A 398 1.86 -9.20 -13.23
CA ARG A 398 2.05 -10.39 -12.39
C ARG A 398 1.31 -11.58 -13.00
N LEU A 399 1.83 -12.79 -12.85
CA LEU A 399 1.16 -14.00 -13.33
C LEU A 399 0.75 -14.87 -12.13
N ILE A 400 -0.54 -15.15 -11.99
CA ILE A 400 -1.08 -15.87 -10.83
C ILE A 400 -1.80 -17.13 -11.29
N PHE A 401 -1.35 -18.29 -10.81
CA PHE A 401 -2.02 -19.57 -10.99
C PHE A 401 -2.93 -19.90 -9.81
N THR A 402 -4.19 -20.25 -10.08
CA THR A 402 -5.16 -20.66 -9.05
C THR A 402 -5.68 -22.08 -9.33
N TRP A 403 -5.50 -22.99 -8.38
CA TRP A 403 -5.78 -24.44 -8.54
C TRP A 403 -6.99 -24.89 -7.73
N HIS A 404 -7.94 -25.57 -8.37
CA HIS A 404 -9.20 -25.96 -7.73
C HIS A 404 -9.04 -27.14 -6.74
N PRO A 405 -9.90 -27.25 -5.72
CA PRO A 405 -9.88 -28.38 -4.81
C PRO A 405 -10.33 -29.68 -5.49
N ARG A 406 -10.25 -30.80 -4.77
CA ARG A 406 -10.77 -32.09 -5.25
C ARG A 406 -12.27 -31.98 -5.55
N GLY A 407 -12.70 -32.45 -6.72
CA GLY A 407 -14.09 -32.35 -7.17
C GLY A 407 -14.47 -30.96 -7.72
N GLY A 408 -13.55 -30.00 -7.70
CA GLY A 408 -13.72 -28.66 -8.28
C GLY A 408 -13.47 -28.63 -9.79
N SER A 409 -13.48 -27.43 -10.35
CA SER A 409 -13.10 -27.14 -11.73
C SER A 409 -12.57 -25.71 -11.85
N ALA A 410 -11.93 -25.39 -12.97
CA ALA A 410 -11.52 -24.02 -13.27
C ALA A 410 -12.71 -23.04 -13.23
N THR A 411 -13.86 -23.44 -13.78
CA THR A 411 -15.09 -22.62 -13.79
C THR A 411 -15.57 -22.27 -12.39
N LYS A 412 -15.51 -23.22 -11.44
CA LYS A 412 -15.90 -22.97 -10.05
C LYS A 412 -14.98 -21.96 -9.36
N ILE A 413 -13.68 -21.98 -9.64
CA ILE A 413 -12.78 -20.91 -9.16
C ILE A 413 -13.20 -19.57 -9.76
N VAL A 414 -13.40 -19.50 -11.08
CA VAL A 414 -13.69 -18.24 -11.78
C VAL A 414 -15.00 -17.61 -11.31
N GLN A 415 -16.03 -18.41 -11.10
CA GLN A 415 -17.36 -17.95 -10.67
C GLN A 415 -17.48 -17.75 -9.16
N GLY A 416 -16.60 -18.39 -8.39
CA GLY A 416 -16.77 -18.54 -6.96
C GLY A 416 -17.87 -19.55 -6.62
N GLU A 417 -17.97 -19.83 -5.32
CA GLU A 417 -18.98 -20.68 -4.70
C GLU A 417 -19.58 -19.91 -3.50
N ASP A 418 -20.71 -20.39 -2.97
CA ASP A 418 -21.39 -19.73 -1.87
C ASP A 418 -20.56 -19.80 -0.57
N ILE A 419 -20.03 -18.65 -0.16
CA ILE A 419 -19.21 -18.51 1.05
C ILE A 419 -19.96 -18.86 2.34
N HIS A 420 -21.30 -18.75 2.35
CA HIS A 420 -22.12 -19.12 3.51
C HIS A 420 -22.25 -20.63 3.68
N HIS A 421 -21.92 -21.40 2.64
CA HIS A 421 -21.93 -22.86 2.63
C HIS A 421 -20.52 -23.46 2.43
N GLY A 422 -19.48 -22.73 2.86
CA GLY A 422 -18.08 -23.19 2.79
C GLY A 422 -17.45 -23.07 1.41
N GLY A 423 -18.08 -22.36 0.48
CA GLY A 423 -17.50 -21.99 -0.81
C GLY A 423 -16.45 -20.89 -0.71
N ALA A 424 -15.81 -20.57 -1.84
CA ALA A 424 -14.80 -19.54 -1.94
C ALA A 424 -15.23 -18.41 -2.89
N LEU A 425 -14.75 -17.20 -2.64
CA LEU A 425 -14.92 -16.08 -3.57
C LEU A 425 -14.29 -16.39 -4.95
N PRO A 426 -14.74 -15.74 -6.04
CA PRO A 426 -14.11 -15.81 -7.35
C PRO A 426 -12.60 -15.65 -7.27
N TYR A 427 -11.84 -16.56 -7.89
CA TYR A 427 -10.36 -16.57 -7.88
C TYR A 427 -9.77 -16.50 -6.47
N TYR A 428 -10.43 -17.10 -5.49
CA TYR A 428 -10.08 -17.01 -4.07
C TYR A 428 -10.04 -15.58 -3.50
N GLY A 429 -10.76 -14.64 -4.12
CA GLY A 429 -10.83 -13.24 -3.68
C GLY A 429 -9.66 -12.36 -4.11
N LEU A 430 -8.75 -12.86 -4.96
CA LEU A 430 -7.55 -12.12 -5.39
C LEU A 430 -7.77 -10.94 -6.35
N PRO A 431 -8.73 -10.95 -7.31
CA PRO A 431 -8.80 -9.90 -8.33
C PRO A 431 -8.94 -8.47 -7.79
N PRO A 432 -9.78 -8.19 -6.76
CA PRO A 432 -9.84 -6.88 -6.14
C PRO A 432 -8.50 -6.46 -5.50
N LEU A 433 -7.81 -7.40 -4.86
CA LEU A 433 -6.51 -7.16 -4.20
C LEU A 433 -5.38 -6.94 -5.21
N ALA A 434 -5.47 -7.57 -6.38
CA ALA A 434 -4.51 -7.37 -7.46
C ALA A 434 -4.65 -6.02 -8.15
N ASN A 435 -5.73 -5.27 -7.93
CA ASN A 435 -6.01 -3.95 -8.52
C ASN A 435 -5.60 -3.85 -10.01
N ASN A 436 -6.17 -4.76 -10.82
CA ASN A 436 -5.97 -4.81 -12.26
C ASN A 436 -4.49 -4.95 -12.73
N SER A 437 -3.62 -5.51 -11.90
CA SER A 437 -2.18 -5.65 -12.18
C SER A 437 -1.69 -7.09 -12.34
N ALA A 438 -2.62 -8.05 -12.48
CA ALA A 438 -2.32 -9.46 -12.62
C ALA A 438 -3.10 -10.13 -13.76
N ILE A 439 -2.42 -11.06 -14.42
CA ILE A 439 -3.02 -12.07 -15.30
C ILE A 439 -3.26 -13.31 -14.46
N PHE A 440 -4.49 -13.85 -14.49
CA PHE A 440 -4.87 -15.07 -13.81
C PHE A 440 -4.96 -16.24 -14.80
N VAL A 441 -4.34 -17.35 -14.43
CA VAL A 441 -4.43 -18.64 -15.13
C VAL A 441 -5.09 -19.64 -14.19
N VAL A 442 -6.21 -20.23 -14.63
CA VAL A 442 -7.00 -21.15 -13.82
C VAL A 442 -7.05 -22.52 -14.51
N PRO A 443 -6.14 -23.44 -14.17
CA PRO A 443 -6.07 -24.73 -14.85
C PRO A 443 -7.16 -25.69 -14.38
N ASN A 444 -7.58 -26.60 -15.27
CA ASN A 444 -8.52 -27.68 -14.96
C ASN A 444 -7.76 -29.00 -14.78
N GLY A 445 -8.00 -29.65 -13.64
CA GLY A 445 -7.36 -30.89 -13.23
C GLY A 445 -8.01 -32.11 -13.87
N LEU A 446 -7.21 -33.14 -14.17
CA LEU A 446 -7.73 -34.41 -14.66
C LEU A 446 -8.53 -35.11 -13.56
N ASN A 447 -9.70 -35.67 -13.92
CA ASN A 447 -10.61 -36.32 -12.97
C ASN A 447 -10.92 -35.43 -11.75
N ASN A 448 -11.04 -34.11 -11.98
CA ASN A 448 -11.27 -33.11 -10.95
C ASN A 448 -10.23 -33.14 -9.81
N GLY A 449 -8.96 -33.41 -10.14
CA GLY A 449 -7.88 -33.45 -9.17
C GLY A 449 -6.48 -33.26 -9.77
N TRP A 450 -5.48 -33.36 -8.90
CA TRP A 450 -4.08 -33.03 -9.16
C TRP A 450 -3.15 -34.16 -8.70
N ALA A 451 -3.38 -35.37 -9.21
CA ALA A 451 -2.56 -36.53 -8.85
C ALA A 451 -1.09 -36.34 -9.24
N ASN A 452 -0.84 -35.54 -10.28
CA ASN A 452 0.48 -35.24 -10.80
C ASN A 452 1.30 -36.51 -11.08
N SER A 453 0.64 -37.56 -11.56
CA SER A 453 1.25 -38.87 -11.84
C SER A 453 2.38 -38.69 -12.84
N GLY A 454 3.61 -39.08 -12.46
CA GLY A 454 4.79 -38.90 -13.30
C GLY A 454 5.15 -37.44 -13.61
N GLY A 455 4.61 -36.47 -12.86
CA GLY A 455 4.86 -35.04 -13.10
C GLY A 455 3.95 -34.41 -14.17
N GLU A 456 2.86 -35.07 -14.57
CA GLU A 456 2.03 -34.60 -15.69
C GLU A 456 1.40 -33.22 -15.48
N ASP A 457 1.06 -32.87 -14.24
CA ASP A 457 0.48 -31.56 -13.91
C ASP A 457 1.56 -30.48 -13.81
N LEU A 458 2.79 -30.85 -13.43
CA LEU A 458 3.95 -29.96 -13.54
C LEU A 458 4.30 -29.66 -15.00
N THR A 459 4.25 -30.66 -15.89
CA THR A 459 4.42 -30.42 -17.33
C THR A 459 3.34 -29.49 -17.86
N PHE A 460 2.10 -29.64 -17.39
CA PHE A 460 1.01 -28.74 -17.78
C PHE A 460 1.26 -27.30 -17.31
N PHE A 461 1.70 -27.12 -16.06
CA PHE A 461 2.14 -25.83 -15.54
C PHE A 461 3.23 -25.19 -16.42
N ASP A 462 4.31 -25.93 -16.71
CA ASP A 462 5.43 -25.44 -17.51
C ASP A 462 4.96 -24.99 -18.92
N GLN A 463 4.08 -25.77 -19.55
CA GLN A 463 3.55 -25.43 -20.87
C GLN A 463 2.61 -24.22 -20.83
N MET A 464 1.78 -24.05 -19.79
CA MET A 464 0.95 -22.86 -19.62
C MET A 464 1.80 -21.61 -19.41
N VAL A 465 2.81 -21.66 -18.54
CA VAL A 465 3.76 -20.55 -18.35
C VAL A 465 4.37 -20.15 -19.68
N LYS A 466 4.90 -21.13 -20.44
CA LYS A 466 5.52 -20.87 -21.75
C LYS A 466 4.54 -20.28 -22.76
N ALA A 467 3.30 -20.79 -22.83
CA ALA A 467 2.30 -20.30 -23.77
C ALA A 467 1.88 -18.87 -23.44
N VAL A 468 1.64 -18.58 -22.15
CA VAL A 468 1.25 -17.24 -21.69
C VAL A 468 2.38 -16.24 -21.88
N GLU A 469 3.61 -16.58 -21.51
CA GLU A 469 4.77 -15.67 -21.62
C GLU A 469 5.24 -15.44 -23.06
N ALA A 470 4.86 -16.31 -24.00
CA ALA A 470 5.14 -16.10 -25.42
C ALA A 470 4.22 -15.06 -26.07
N ASP A 471 3.00 -14.90 -25.54
CA ASP A 471 1.92 -14.09 -26.10
C ASP A 471 1.65 -12.80 -25.32
N LEU A 472 1.72 -12.86 -23.97
CA LEU A 472 1.39 -11.77 -23.06
C LEU A 472 2.63 -11.20 -22.37
N CYS A 473 2.54 -9.94 -21.96
CA CYS A 473 3.56 -9.17 -21.25
C CYS A 473 3.48 -9.45 -19.75
N VAL A 474 4.38 -10.30 -19.28
CA VAL A 474 4.46 -10.78 -17.91
C VAL A 474 5.77 -10.29 -17.32
N ASP A 475 5.74 -9.88 -16.06
CA ASP A 475 6.95 -9.79 -15.25
C ASP A 475 7.32 -11.20 -14.81
N THR A 476 8.35 -11.75 -15.47
CA THR A 476 8.78 -13.14 -15.25
C THR A 476 9.41 -13.35 -13.86
N THR A 477 9.64 -12.27 -13.10
CA THR A 477 10.06 -12.32 -11.68
C THR A 477 8.89 -12.34 -10.70
N LEU A 478 7.64 -12.13 -11.16
CA LEU A 478 6.43 -12.02 -10.36
C LEU A 478 5.38 -13.09 -10.73
N ARG A 479 5.80 -14.35 -10.68
CA ARG A 479 4.94 -15.53 -10.87
C ARG A 479 4.50 -16.12 -9.53
N PHE A 480 3.21 -16.33 -9.33
CA PHE A 480 2.63 -16.82 -8.08
C PHE A 480 1.74 -18.04 -8.32
N SER A 481 1.62 -18.87 -7.29
CA SER A 481 0.75 -20.05 -7.31
C SER A 481 -0.03 -20.14 -6.00
N THR A 482 -1.32 -20.44 -6.09
CA THR A 482 -2.16 -20.67 -4.91
C THR A 482 -3.28 -21.65 -5.18
N GLY A 483 -3.74 -22.34 -4.14
CA GLY A 483 -4.91 -23.18 -4.24
C GLY A 483 -5.43 -23.60 -2.88
N PHE A 484 -6.61 -24.23 -2.90
CA PHE A 484 -7.26 -24.79 -1.72
C PHE A 484 -7.28 -26.32 -1.77
N SER A 485 -7.04 -26.97 -0.62
CA SER A 485 -7.09 -28.43 -0.47
C SER A 485 -6.18 -29.14 -1.49
N TYR A 486 -6.73 -29.94 -2.40
CA TYR A 486 -5.93 -30.59 -3.44
C TYR A 486 -5.23 -29.61 -4.39
N GLY A 487 -5.83 -28.44 -4.64
CA GLY A 487 -5.18 -27.37 -5.40
C GLY A 487 -4.00 -26.75 -4.64
N ALA A 488 -4.09 -26.69 -3.30
CA ALA A 488 -2.98 -26.28 -2.45
C ALA A 488 -1.83 -27.29 -2.53
N ALA A 489 -2.13 -28.59 -2.59
CA ALA A 489 -1.13 -29.63 -2.81
C ALA A 489 -0.41 -29.49 -4.16
N MET A 490 -1.13 -29.10 -5.22
CA MET A 490 -0.53 -28.82 -6.52
C MET A 490 0.39 -27.60 -6.47
N SER A 491 -0.04 -26.53 -5.78
CA SER A 491 0.78 -25.34 -5.57
C SER A 491 2.06 -25.64 -4.77
N TYR A 492 1.97 -26.50 -3.75
CA TYR A 492 3.13 -27.00 -3.01
C TYR A 492 4.07 -27.82 -3.91
N ALA A 493 3.54 -28.72 -4.75
CA ALA A 493 4.35 -29.50 -5.69
C ALA A 493 5.12 -28.61 -6.67
N ILE A 494 4.50 -27.50 -7.11
CA ILE A 494 5.16 -26.48 -7.95
C ILE A 494 6.31 -25.81 -7.19
N ALA A 495 6.10 -25.39 -5.95
CA ALA A 495 7.16 -24.79 -5.14
C ALA A 495 8.35 -25.75 -4.97
N CYS A 496 8.10 -27.04 -4.74
CA CYS A 496 9.17 -28.03 -4.66
C CYS A 496 9.95 -28.20 -5.96
N ALA A 497 9.23 -28.31 -7.09
CA ALA A 497 9.80 -28.74 -8.36
C ALA A 497 10.25 -27.59 -9.27
N ARG A 498 9.75 -26.37 -9.05
CA ARG A 498 9.99 -25.19 -9.87
C ARG A 498 10.31 -23.94 -9.01
N PRO A 499 11.22 -24.03 -8.02
CA PRO A 499 11.51 -22.95 -7.09
C PRO A 499 12.04 -21.68 -7.76
N GLN A 500 12.69 -21.82 -8.92
CA GLN A 500 13.22 -20.70 -9.72
C GLN A 500 12.19 -20.09 -10.68
N VAL A 501 11.01 -20.71 -10.83
CA VAL A 501 9.95 -20.23 -11.73
C VAL A 501 8.93 -19.39 -10.97
N VAL A 502 8.56 -19.80 -9.75
CA VAL A 502 7.60 -19.08 -8.91
C VAL A 502 8.32 -18.18 -7.91
N ARG A 503 7.85 -16.95 -7.79
CA ARG A 503 8.30 -15.97 -6.79
C ARG A 503 7.82 -16.31 -5.39
N ALA A 504 6.58 -16.79 -5.26
CA ALA A 504 6.01 -17.21 -3.99
C ALA A 504 4.81 -18.14 -4.19
N VAL A 505 4.47 -18.91 -3.15
CA VAL A 505 3.26 -19.75 -3.11
C VAL A 505 2.41 -19.47 -1.88
N ALA A 506 1.09 -19.58 -2.04
CA ALA A 506 0.12 -19.53 -0.95
C ALA A 506 -0.68 -20.84 -0.88
N ILE A 507 -0.62 -21.51 0.27
CA ILE A 507 -1.17 -22.86 0.47
C ILE A 507 -2.36 -22.77 1.44
N LEU A 508 -3.57 -22.98 0.93
CA LEU A 508 -4.80 -22.91 1.72
C LEU A 508 -5.31 -24.33 2.07
N SER A 509 -5.19 -24.72 3.33
CA SER A 509 -5.50 -26.06 3.85
C SER A 509 -4.88 -27.19 3.03
N GLY A 510 -3.55 -27.15 2.83
CA GLY A 510 -2.84 -28.10 1.97
C GLY A 510 -2.24 -29.31 2.69
N ALA A 511 -1.91 -30.33 1.90
CA ALA A 511 -1.07 -31.46 2.30
C ALA A 511 -0.21 -31.92 1.10
N GLN A 512 0.80 -32.76 1.32
CA GLN A 512 1.66 -33.28 0.26
C GLN A 512 0.96 -34.42 -0.51
N LEU A 513 0.02 -34.07 -1.39
CA LEU A 513 -0.78 -35.02 -2.18
C LEU A 513 -0.34 -35.14 -3.65
N SER A 514 0.21 -34.06 -4.21
CA SER A 514 0.63 -33.97 -5.62
C SER A 514 2.13 -34.25 -5.80
N GLY A 515 2.78 -34.78 -4.77
CA GLY A 515 4.22 -35.02 -4.72
C GLY A 515 5.05 -33.77 -4.39
N CYS A 516 6.36 -33.97 -4.30
CA CYS A 516 7.37 -32.94 -4.12
C CYS A 516 8.66 -33.50 -4.72
N SER A 517 8.93 -33.16 -5.98
CA SER A 517 10.17 -33.54 -6.65
C SER A 517 11.15 -32.39 -6.50
N GLY A 518 12.31 -32.61 -5.89
CA GLY A 518 13.15 -31.51 -5.40
C GLY A 518 12.71 -31.07 -4.00
N GLY A 519 12.50 -29.77 -3.81
CA GLY A 519 12.07 -29.23 -2.52
C GLY A 519 13.21 -29.01 -1.54
N THR A 520 14.35 -28.53 -2.00
CA THR A 520 15.43 -28.05 -1.10
C THR A 520 15.77 -26.59 -1.30
N ASP A 521 15.35 -26.02 -2.42
CA ASP A 521 15.59 -24.62 -2.72
C ASP A 521 14.60 -23.72 -1.97
N PRO A 522 15.01 -22.50 -1.61
CA PRO A 522 14.14 -21.55 -0.96
C PRO A 522 13.03 -21.08 -1.90
N VAL A 523 11.82 -20.97 -1.37
CA VAL A 523 10.67 -20.34 -2.01
C VAL A 523 9.89 -19.59 -0.93
N PRO A 524 9.63 -18.28 -1.10
CA PRO A 524 8.70 -17.55 -0.25
C PRO A 524 7.35 -18.26 -0.15
N TYR A 525 6.94 -18.55 1.09
CA TYR A 525 5.83 -19.43 1.40
C TYR A 525 4.85 -18.74 2.33
N TYR A 526 3.55 -18.88 2.04
CA TYR A 526 2.46 -18.52 2.93
C TYR A 526 1.57 -19.75 3.14
N GLY A 527 1.28 -20.11 4.40
CA GLY A 527 0.37 -21.19 4.74
C GLY A 527 -0.81 -20.70 5.58
N GLN A 528 -2.01 -21.19 5.27
CA GLN A 528 -3.20 -20.95 6.10
C GLN A 528 -3.98 -22.26 6.22
N HIS A 529 -4.42 -22.62 7.43
CA HIS A 529 -5.06 -23.92 7.66
C HIS A 529 -6.16 -23.81 8.71
N GLY A 530 -7.28 -24.49 8.48
CA GLY A 530 -8.36 -24.60 9.47
C GLY A 530 -7.93 -25.45 10.68
N THR A 531 -8.00 -24.92 11.90
CA THR A 531 -7.62 -25.65 13.14
C THR A 531 -8.51 -26.86 13.41
N SER A 532 -9.72 -26.84 12.86
CA SER A 532 -10.75 -27.88 13.01
C SER A 532 -10.88 -28.74 11.73
N ASP A 533 -9.93 -28.67 10.80
CA ASP A 533 -9.94 -29.45 9.55
C ASP A 533 -9.79 -30.95 9.85
N SER A 534 -10.88 -31.70 9.63
CA SER A 534 -10.94 -33.15 9.83
C SER A 534 -10.52 -33.96 8.60
N VAL A 535 -10.27 -33.30 7.47
CA VAL A 535 -9.92 -33.95 6.20
C VAL A 535 -8.40 -33.93 5.99
N LEU A 536 -7.83 -32.73 5.98
CA LEU A 536 -6.38 -32.52 5.97
C LEU A 536 -6.04 -31.91 7.31
N GLN A 537 -5.62 -32.73 8.26
CA GLN A 537 -5.34 -32.25 9.61
C GLN A 537 -4.27 -31.16 9.60
N THR A 538 -4.36 -30.21 10.54
CA THR A 538 -3.38 -29.11 10.67
C THR A 538 -1.92 -29.58 10.75
N SER A 539 -1.66 -30.77 11.29
CA SER A 539 -0.33 -31.40 11.29
C SER A 539 0.25 -31.56 9.88
N MET A 540 -0.60 -31.81 8.87
CA MET A 540 -0.19 -31.91 7.48
C MET A 540 0.22 -30.55 6.92
N GLY A 541 -0.55 -29.48 7.20
CA GLY A 541 -0.20 -28.11 6.82
C GLY A 541 1.10 -27.65 7.47
N ARG A 542 1.27 -27.95 8.77
CA ARG A 542 2.52 -27.68 9.51
C ARG A 542 3.72 -28.36 8.87
N SER A 543 3.58 -29.60 8.42
CA SER A 543 4.66 -30.31 7.71
C SER A 543 5.08 -29.60 6.41
N LEU A 544 4.14 -28.97 5.69
CA LEU A 544 4.46 -28.19 4.50
C LEU A 544 5.19 -26.89 4.85
N ARG A 545 4.73 -26.19 5.89
CA ARG A 545 5.40 -24.99 6.39
C ARG A 545 6.82 -25.31 6.86
N ASP A 546 7.00 -26.34 7.68
CA ASP A 546 8.31 -26.72 8.25
C ASP A 546 9.34 -27.04 7.16
N HIS A 547 8.88 -27.61 6.05
CA HIS A 547 9.71 -27.82 4.87
C HIS A 547 10.27 -26.50 4.33
N PHE A 548 9.45 -25.47 4.15
CA PHE A 548 9.90 -24.17 3.64
C PHE A 548 10.55 -23.27 4.68
N VAL A 549 10.23 -23.42 5.97
CA VAL A 549 11.01 -22.81 7.06
C VAL A 549 12.46 -23.29 6.98
N LYS A 550 12.66 -24.60 6.81
CA LYS A 550 13.99 -25.18 6.61
C LYS A 550 14.65 -24.67 5.33
N ASN A 551 13.96 -24.76 4.19
CA ASN A 551 14.56 -24.39 2.89
C ASN A 551 14.90 -22.89 2.80
N ASN A 552 14.10 -22.03 3.44
CA ASN A 552 14.30 -20.59 3.46
C ASN A 552 15.31 -20.13 4.51
N GLY A 553 15.87 -21.04 5.32
CA GLY A 553 16.78 -20.68 6.42
C GLY A 553 16.10 -19.90 7.54
N CYS A 554 14.78 -20.02 7.67
CA CYS A 554 14.01 -19.37 8.72
C CYS A 554 14.16 -20.12 10.05
N THR A 555 14.05 -19.41 11.17
CA THR A 555 13.99 -20.04 12.49
C THR A 555 12.57 -20.53 12.77
N PRO A 556 12.36 -21.81 13.12
CA PRO A 556 11.05 -22.32 13.50
C PRO A 556 10.50 -21.58 14.73
N VAL A 557 9.22 -21.21 14.70
CA VAL A 557 8.55 -20.53 15.81
C VAL A 557 7.70 -21.54 16.59
N SER A 558 7.88 -21.62 17.91
CA SER A 558 7.08 -22.47 18.79
C SER A 558 6.84 -21.79 20.15
N PRO A 559 5.59 -21.73 20.65
CA PRO A 559 4.36 -22.12 19.95
C PRO A 559 4.03 -21.16 18.80
N GLU A 560 3.27 -21.65 17.83
CA GLU A 560 2.78 -20.82 16.71
C GLU A 560 1.99 -19.61 17.27
N PRO A 561 2.22 -18.39 16.74
CA PRO A 561 1.41 -17.24 17.12
C PRO A 561 -0.05 -17.54 16.76
N MET A 562 -0.92 -17.70 17.75
CA MET A 562 -2.35 -17.90 17.49
C MET A 562 -2.98 -16.56 17.11
N PRO A 563 -3.38 -16.35 15.85
CA PRO A 563 -4.19 -15.19 15.51
C PRO A 563 -5.63 -15.52 15.95
N ASN A 564 -6.21 -14.70 16.82
CA ASN A 564 -7.64 -14.70 17.18
C ASN A 564 -8.16 -15.76 18.17
N ASN A 565 -7.79 -15.67 19.46
CA ASN A 565 -8.62 -16.14 20.59
C ASN A 565 -9.27 -17.54 20.44
N GLY A 566 -8.62 -18.48 19.76
CA GLY A 566 -9.16 -19.84 19.54
C GLY A 566 -10.25 -19.97 18.45
N LYS A 567 -10.28 -19.12 17.42
CA LYS A 567 -11.14 -19.33 16.24
C LYS A 567 -10.49 -20.22 15.17
N ASP A 568 -11.34 -20.87 14.37
CA ASP A 568 -11.12 -22.09 13.56
C ASP A 568 -10.02 -22.06 12.47
N THR A 569 -9.20 -21.01 12.34
CA THR A 569 -8.22 -20.88 11.25
C THR A 569 -6.90 -20.28 11.75
N GLN A 570 -5.79 -20.97 11.48
CA GLN A 570 -4.43 -20.56 11.84
C GLN A 570 -3.63 -20.12 10.60
N LEU A 571 -2.85 -19.05 10.77
CA LEU A 571 -1.75 -18.69 9.88
C LEU A 571 -0.55 -19.56 10.23
N LEU A 572 -0.04 -20.29 9.25
CA LEU A 572 1.20 -21.05 9.34
C LEU A 572 2.30 -20.20 8.71
N GLY A 573 2.84 -19.28 9.50
CA GLY A 573 3.96 -18.41 9.12
C GLY A 573 5.26 -19.18 8.99
#